data_AF-A0A7S0NC37-F1
#
_entry.id   AF-A0A7S0NC37-F1
#
_cell.length_a   1.000
_cell.length_b   1.000
_cell.length_c   1.000
_cell.angle_alpha   90.00
_cell.angle_beta   90.00
_cell.angle_gamma   90.00
#
_symmetry.space_group_name_H-M   'P 1'
#
loop_
_entity.id
_entity.type
_entity.pdbx_description
1 polymer ?
#
loop_
_entity_poly.entity_id
_entity_poly.type
_entity_poly.pdbx_seq_one_letter_code
_entity_poly.pdbx_strand_id
1 'polypeptide(L)'
;ATVTRRVIKSLAEKMAMLPAGAKPSKKVEPDGRVKWLRPLFSLRQLAEMKKAAASENIPWPIEKKPSLYSTEQTFYERRILKCKGHKYERDKPAREADIAKRMAEMPKAIEKWREELRKSRTKTELQKILNVPAKFVK
;
A
#
# COMPACT_ATOMS: atom_id res chain seq x y z
N ALA A 1 -48.73 20.91 -13.51
CA ALA A 1 -49.01 19.63 -12.84
C ALA A 1 -47.89 19.35 -11.85
N THR A 2 -48.20 19.47 -10.56
CA THR A 2 -47.32 19.20 -9.42
C THR A 2 -46.92 17.73 -9.40
N VAL A 3 -45.62 17.44 -9.36
CA VAL A 3 -45.07 16.08 -9.31
C VAL A 3 -45.40 15.47 -7.96
N THR A 4 -46.45 14.67 -7.92
CA THR A 4 -46.89 13.92 -6.74
C THR A 4 -45.84 12.89 -6.35
N ARG A 5 -45.61 12.74 -5.03
CA ARG A 5 -44.72 11.74 -4.41
C ARG A 5 -44.94 10.37 -5.06
N ARG A 6 -43.84 9.79 -5.57
CA ARG A 6 -43.82 8.50 -6.28
C ARG A 6 -44.55 7.41 -5.48
N VAL A 7 -45.60 6.87 -6.10
CA VAL A 7 -46.32 5.65 -5.70
C VAL A 7 -45.30 4.54 -5.41
N ILE A 8 -45.46 3.86 -4.28
CA ILE A 8 -44.67 2.68 -3.92
C ILE A 8 -45.04 1.58 -4.92
N LYS A 9 -44.28 1.46 -6.00
CA LYS A 9 -44.40 0.35 -6.97
C LYS A 9 -44.27 -0.99 -6.23
N SER A 10 -45.12 -1.96 -6.62
CA SER A 10 -45.07 -3.32 -6.09
C SER A 10 -43.67 -3.94 -6.27
N LEU A 11 -43.30 -4.94 -5.45
CA LEU A 11 -42.01 -5.61 -5.58
C LEU A 11 -41.83 -6.16 -7.00
N ALA A 12 -42.87 -6.74 -7.58
CA ALA A 12 -42.91 -7.27 -8.95
C ALA A 12 -42.57 -6.21 -10.01
N GLU A 13 -43.16 -5.02 -9.92
CA GLU A 13 -42.86 -3.91 -10.85
C GLU A 13 -41.41 -3.43 -10.72
N LYS A 14 -40.89 -3.35 -9.48
CA LYS A 14 -39.51 -2.94 -9.26
C LYS A 14 -38.53 -4.00 -9.80
N MET A 15 -38.87 -5.28 -9.67
CA MET A 15 -38.09 -6.40 -10.21
C MET A 15 -38.09 -6.40 -11.75
N ALA A 16 -39.20 -6.06 -12.39
CA ALA A 16 -39.28 -5.90 -13.84
C ALA A 16 -38.40 -4.74 -14.36
N MET A 17 -38.29 -3.64 -13.61
CA MET A 17 -37.45 -2.48 -13.97
C MET A 17 -35.97 -2.67 -13.64
N LEU A 18 -35.62 -3.72 -12.89
CA LEU A 18 -34.31 -3.94 -12.32
C LEU A 18 -33.17 -4.18 -13.34
N PRO A 19 -33.37 -4.92 -14.46
CA PRO A 19 -32.32 -5.14 -15.47
C PRO A 19 -31.82 -3.84 -16.11
N ALA A 20 -32.72 -2.89 -16.37
CA ALA A 20 -32.38 -1.58 -16.93
C ALA A 20 -31.96 -0.57 -15.84
N GLY A 21 -32.58 -0.65 -14.65
CA GLY A 21 -32.39 0.33 -13.58
C GLY A 21 -31.20 0.10 -12.66
N ALA A 22 -30.64 -1.12 -12.63
CA ALA A 22 -29.50 -1.44 -11.77
C ALA A 22 -28.13 -1.00 -12.35
N LYS A 23 -28.07 -0.74 -13.66
CA LYS A 23 -26.83 -0.32 -14.35
C LYS A 23 -26.85 1.20 -14.59
N PRO A 24 -25.69 1.88 -14.50
CA PRO A 24 -25.60 3.26 -14.93
C PRO A 24 -25.84 3.37 -16.45
N SER A 25 -26.52 4.43 -16.88
CA SER A 25 -26.78 4.70 -18.30
C SER A 25 -25.89 5.82 -18.83
N LYS A 26 -25.59 5.79 -20.13
CA LYS A 26 -24.75 6.78 -20.81
C LYS A 26 -25.64 7.83 -21.48
N LYS A 27 -25.38 9.11 -21.23
CA LYS A 27 -25.99 10.24 -21.97
C LYS A 27 -24.90 10.96 -22.74
N VAL A 28 -25.09 11.12 -24.06
CA VAL A 28 -24.23 11.94 -24.90
C VAL A 28 -24.83 13.35 -24.94
N GLU A 29 -24.03 14.33 -24.54
CA GLU A 29 -24.40 15.74 -24.62
C GLU A 29 -24.21 16.26 -26.06
N PRO A 30 -24.93 17.32 -26.48
CA PRO A 30 -24.82 17.86 -27.83
C PRO A 30 -23.39 18.29 -28.20
N ASP A 31 -22.56 18.63 -27.21
CA ASP A 31 -21.14 18.98 -27.36
C ASP A 31 -20.22 17.77 -27.52
N GLY A 32 -20.77 16.56 -27.70
CA GLY A 32 -20.02 15.30 -27.84
C GLY A 32 -19.48 14.72 -26.53
N ARG A 33 -19.69 15.39 -25.39
CA ARG A 33 -19.26 14.90 -24.07
C ARG A 33 -20.13 13.75 -23.59
N VAL A 34 -19.50 12.78 -22.93
CA VAL A 34 -20.19 11.62 -22.35
C VAL A 34 -20.40 11.84 -20.86
N LYS A 35 -21.67 11.84 -20.44
CA LYS A 35 -22.05 11.86 -19.03
C LYS A 35 -22.65 10.52 -18.62
N TRP A 36 -22.08 9.92 -17.57
CA TRP A 36 -22.65 8.73 -16.95
C TRP A 36 -23.73 9.15 -15.96
N LEU A 37 -24.95 8.64 -16.16
CA LEU A 37 -26.06 8.82 -15.25
C LEU A 37 -26.02 7.74 -14.16
N ARG A 38 -26.43 8.13 -12.96
CA ARG A 38 -26.57 7.22 -11.83
C ARG A 38 -27.66 6.16 -12.13
N PRO A 39 -27.52 4.93 -11.62
CA PRO A 39 -28.58 3.93 -11.71
C PRO A 39 -29.87 4.43 -11.06
N LEU A 40 -31.00 3.89 -11.52
CA LEU A 40 -32.33 4.21 -10.99
C LEU A 40 -32.48 3.77 -9.52
N PHE A 41 -31.83 2.67 -9.15
CA PHE A 41 -31.82 2.14 -7.79
C PHE A 41 -30.43 2.32 -7.17
N SER A 42 -30.38 2.78 -5.92
CA SER A 42 -29.14 2.82 -5.16
C SER A 42 -28.67 1.41 -4.82
N LEU A 43 -27.38 1.24 -4.54
CA LEU A 43 -26.82 -0.06 -4.14
C LEU A 43 -27.51 -0.62 -2.88
N ARG A 44 -27.88 0.25 -1.94
CA ARG A 44 -28.62 -0.13 -0.74
C ARG A 44 -30.02 -0.63 -1.09
N GLN A 45 -30.74 0.09 -1.96
CA GLN A 45 -32.08 -0.32 -2.42
C GLN A 45 -32.04 -1.66 -3.16
N LEU A 46 -31.01 -1.90 -4.00
CA LEU A 46 -30.80 -3.19 -4.64
C LEU A 46 -30.56 -4.31 -3.62
N ALA A 47 -29.79 -4.06 -2.55
CA ALA A 47 -29.56 -5.03 -1.49
C ALA A 47 -30.84 -5.34 -0.69
N GLU A 48 -31.64 -4.33 -0.38
CA GLU A 48 -32.94 -4.49 0.30
C GLU A 48 -33.93 -5.26 -0.58
N MET A 49 -34.03 -4.92 -1.87
CA MET A 49 -34.86 -5.65 -2.83
C MET A 49 -34.41 -7.11 -3.01
N LYS A 50 -33.10 -7.36 -3.00
CA LYS A 50 -32.57 -8.72 -3.09
C LYS A 50 -32.95 -9.57 -1.88
N LYS A 51 -32.94 -8.98 -0.68
CA LYS A 51 -33.43 -9.64 0.54
C LYS A 51 -34.93 -9.93 0.46
N ALA A 52 -35.73 -8.96 0.00
CA ALA A 52 -37.18 -9.12 -0.16
C ALA A 52 -37.55 -10.18 -1.22
N ALA A 53 -36.86 -10.18 -2.37
CA ALA A 53 -37.04 -11.22 -3.39
C ALA A 53 -36.67 -12.61 -2.86
N ALA A 54 -35.61 -12.72 -2.05
CA ALA A 54 -35.22 -13.97 -1.42
C ALA A 54 -36.25 -14.47 -0.39
N SER A 55 -36.87 -13.58 0.39
CA SER A 55 -37.94 -13.97 1.33
C SER A 55 -39.22 -14.43 0.63
N GLU A 56 -39.50 -13.91 -0.56
CA GLU A 56 -40.67 -14.28 -1.37
C GLU A 56 -40.37 -15.40 -2.38
N ASN A 57 -39.17 -15.99 -2.35
CA ASN A 57 -38.68 -17.00 -3.30
C ASN A 57 -38.75 -16.56 -4.78
N ILE A 58 -38.68 -15.26 -5.04
CA ILE A 58 -38.67 -14.70 -6.38
C ILE A 58 -37.22 -14.73 -6.92
N PRO A 59 -36.99 -15.28 -8.13
CA PRO A 59 -35.65 -15.34 -8.70
C PRO A 59 -35.09 -13.94 -8.95
N TRP A 60 -33.82 -13.74 -8.59
CA TRP A 60 -33.14 -12.46 -8.79
C TRP A 60 -32.66 -12.31 -10.24
N PRO A 61 -33.16 -11.32 -11.02
CA PRO A 61 -32.98 -11.25 -12.47
C PRO A 61 -31.60 -10.71 -12.92
N ILE A 62 -30.71 -10.35 -11.98
CA ILE A 62 -29.35 -9.93 -12.31
C ILE A 62 -28.40 -11.07 -12.03
N GLU A 63 -27.73 -11.55 -13.08
CA GLU A 63 -26.63 -12.48 -12.98
C GLU A 63 -25.57 -11.96 -12.00
N LYS A 64 -25.15 -12.80 -11.05
CA LYS A 64 -23.98 -12.48 -10.22
C LYS A 64 -22.82 -12.29 -11.19
N LYS A 65 -22.27 -11.06 -11.26
CA LYS A 65 -21.02 -10.86 -11.99
C LYS A 65 -20.00 -11.84 -11.42
N PRO A 66 -19.28 -12.60 -12.27
CA PRO A 66 -18.12 -13.32 -11.79
C PRO A 66 -17.20 -12.31 -11.11
N SER A 67 -16.67 -12.70 -9.96
CA SER A 67 -15.65 -11.93 -9.28
C SER A 67 -14.55 -11.59 -10.30
N LEU A 68 -14.29 -10.30 -10.53
CA LEU A 68 -13.16 -9.85 -11.37
C LEU A 68 -11.80 -10.30 -10.79
N TYR A 69 -11.79 -10.65 -9.51
CA TYR A 69 -10.70 -11.39 -8.90
C TYR A 69 -10.93 -12.86 -9.21
N SER A 70 -10.03 -13.45 -10.00
CA SER A 70 -10.05 -14.87 -10.31
C SER A 70 -10.28 -15.69 -9.04
N THR A 71 -10.91 -16.83 -9.26
CA THR A 71 -11.48 -17.82 -8.36
C THR A 71 -10.57 -18.34 -7.23
N GLU A 72 -9.43 -17.72 -6.96
CA GLU A 72 -8.39 -18.30 -6.13
C GLU A 72 -8.01 -17.49 -4.89
N GLN A 73 -8.17 -16.15 -4.86
CA GLN A 73 -7.85 -15.39 -3.64
C GLN A 73 -8.75 -14.17 -3.38
N THR A 74 -9.58 -14.24 -2.33
CA THR A 74 -10.28 -13.08 -1.78
C THR A 74 -9.28 -12.00 -1.32
N PHE A 75 -9.74 -10.75 -1.21
CA PHE A 75 -8.91 -9.65 -0.68
C PHE A 75 -8.25 -10.01 0.67
N TYR A 76 -8.98 -10.76 1.52
CA TYR A 76 -8.50 -11.22 2.81
C TYR A 76 -7.44 -12.32 2.67
N GLU A 77 -7.61 -13.25 1.75
CA GLU A 77 -6.60 -14.28 1.46
C GLU A 77 -5.28 -13.67 0.99
N ARG A 78 -5.31 -12.63 0.15
CA ARG A 78 -4.07 -11.92 -0.26
C ARG A 78 -3.33 -11.29 0.91
N ARG A 79 -4.07 -10.76 1.89
CA ARG A 79 -3.50 -10.08 3.07
C ARG A 79 -2.84 -11.08 4.03
N ILE A 80 -3.37 -12.30 4.10
CA ILE A 80 -2.81 -13.38 4.93
C ILE A 80 -1.59 -14.01 4.23
N LEU A 81 -1.68 -14.23 2.91
CA LEU A 81 -0.65 -14.97 2.16
C LEU A 81 0.56 -14.10 1.75
N LYS A 82 0.43 -12.77 1.71
CA LYS A 82 1.50 -11.86 1.26
C LYS A 82 1.86 -10.82 2.31
N CYS A 83 2.27 -11.28 3.49
CA CYS A 83 2.88 -10.41 4.49
C CYS A 83 4.31 -10.05 4.06
N LYS A 84 4.54 -8.76 3.76
CA LYS A 84 5.84 -8.22 3.30
C LYS A 84 6.97 -8.31 4.35
N GLY A 85 6.66 -8.73 5.58
CA GLY A 85 7.57 -8.63 6.72
C GLY A 85 7.81 -7.19 7.18
N HIS A 86 8.38 -7.03 8.37
CA HIS A 86 8.71 -5.72 8.90
C HIS A 86 9.87 -5.08 8.12
N LYS A 87 9.97 -3.75 8.14
CA LYS A 87 11.05 -3.01 7.45
C LYS A 87 12.43 -3.48 7.92
N TYR A 88 12.62 -3.66 9.23
CA TYR A 88 13.91 -4.06 9.79
C TYR A 88 14.34 -5.47 9.36
N GLU A 89 13.40 -6.38 9.09
CA GLU A 89 13.70 -7.74 8.61
C GLU A 89 14.19 -7.69 7.17
N ARG A 90 13.51 -6.89 6.33
CA ARG A 90 13.90 -6.66 4.95
C ARG A 90 15.26 -5.99 4.82
N ASP A 91 15.57 -5.07 5.74
CA ASP A 91 16.84 -4.32 5.72
C ASP A 91 17.98 -5.04 6.48
N LYS A 92 17.71 -6.17 7.15
CA LYS A 92 18.70 -6.95 7.89
C LYS A 92 19.91 -7.40 7.03
N PRO A 93 19.74 -8.03 5.85
CA PRO A 93 20.89 -8.51 5.07
C PRO A 93 21.80 -7.37 4.58
N ALA A 94 21.23 -6.22 4.22
CA ALA A 94 22.02 -5.04 3.86
C ALA A 94 22.85 -4.52 5.05
N ARG A 95 22.23 -4.46 6.25
CA ARG A 95 22.93 -4.06 7.48
C ARG A 95 24.05 -5.03 7.84
N GLU A 96 23.83 -6.33 7.72
CA GLU A 96 24.86 -7.36 7.97
C GLU A 96 26.03 -7.24 7.00
N ALA A 97 25.77 -7.00 5.71
CA ALA A 97 26.81 -6.77 4.71
C ALA A 97 27.64 -5.52 5.00
N ASP A 98 27.00 -4.42 5.43
CA ASP A 98 27.69 -3.18 5.79
C ASP A 98 28.54 -3.33 7.06
N ILE A 99 28.05 -4.08 8.05
CA ILE A 99 28.82 -4.42 9.25
C ILE A 99 30.06 -5.22 8.86
N ALA A 100 29.93 -6.24 8.02
CA ALA A 100 31.06 -7.06 7.57
C ALA A 100 32.13 -6.22 6.86
N LYS A 101 31.74 -5.29 5.98
CA LYS A 101 32.67 -4.36 5.32
C LYS A 101 33.42 -3.49 6.31
N ARG A 102 32.71 -2.88 7.27
CA ARG A 102 33.33 -2.02 8.30
C ARG A 102 34.29 -2.80 9.20
N MET A 103 33.96 -4.04 9.55
CA MET A 103 34.84 -4.90 10.34
C MET A 103 36.13 -5.23 9.59
N ALA A 104 36.06 -5.42 8.26
CA ALA A 104 37.25 -5.62 7.44
C ALA A 104 38.15 -4.37 7.33
N GLU A 105 37.54 -3.17 7.36
CA GLU A 105 38.27 -1.90 7.31
C GLU A 105 38.80 -1.43 8.68
N MET A 106 38.26 -1.98 9.76
CA MET A 106 38.57 -1.59 11.13
C MET A 106 40.07 -1.60 11.47
N PRO A 107 40.88 -2.61 11.09
CA PRO A 107 42.32 -2.61 11.41
C PRO A 107 43.05 -1.40 10.83
N LYS A 108 42.75 -1.04 9.57
CA LYS A 108 43.36 0.10 8.88
C LYS A 108 42.95 1.42 9.53
N ALA A 109 41.69 1.54 9.94
CA ALA A 109 41.19 2.71 10.65
C ALA A 109 41.90 2.89 12.02
N ILE A 110 42.13 1.79 12.74
CA ILE A 110 42.87 1.81 14.02
C ILE A 110 44.32 2.24 13.82
N GLU A 111 45.01 1.72 12.80
CA GLU A 111 46.40 2.11 12.50
C GLU A 111 46.51 3.60 12.18
N LYS A 112 45.62 4.09 11.31
CA LYS A 112 45.56 5.52 10.96
C LYS A 112 45.33 6.40 12.18
N TRP A 113 44.37 6.03 13.04
CA TRP A 113 44.09 6.75 14.28
C TRP A 113 45.30 6.75 15.22
N ARG A 114 45.99 5.61 15.37
CA ARG A 114 47.22 5.51 16.19
C ARG A 114 48.33 6.42 15.66
N GLU A 115 48.50 6.52 14.34
CA GLU A 115 49.50 7.42 13.75
C GLU A 115 49.16 8.90 13.95
N GLU A 116 47.89 9.27 13.77
CA GLU A 116 47.41 10.63 14.05
C GLU A 116 47.65 11.01 15.50
N LEU A 117 47.36 10.09 16.44
CA LEU A 117 47.60 10.29 17.87
C LEU A 117 49.09 10.46 18.19
N ARG A 118 49.98 9.72 17.51
CA ARG A 118 51.44 9.89 17.66
C ARG A 118 51.90 11.25 17.13
N LYS A 119 51.32 11.73 16.02
CA LYS A 119 51.64 13.03 15.41
C LYS A 119 51.12 14.20 16.26
N SER A 120 49.96 14.05 16.90
CA SER A 120 49.36 15.10 17.74
C SER A 120 49.98 15.20 19.14
N ARG A 121 50.69 14.16 19.60
CA ARG A 121 51.48 14.24 20.84
C ARG A 121 52.60 15.25 20.66
N THR A 122 52.54 16.35 21.42
CA THR A 122 53.59 17.37 21.43
C THR A 122 54.92 16.77 21.93
N LYS A 123 56.03 17.23 21.35
CA LYS A 123 57.38 16.86 21.84
C LYS A 123 57.50 17.25 23.31
N THR A 124 58.00 16.35 24.15
CA THR A 124 58.39 16.69 25.54
C THR A 124 59.52 17.73 25.51
N GLU A 125 59.72 18.48 26.60
CA GLU A 125 60.74 19.56 26.62
C GLU A 125 62.15 19.05 26.32
N LEU A 126 62.53 17.87 26.85
CA LEU A 126 63.77 17.17 26.52
C LEU A 126 63.91 16.85 25.02
N GLN A 127 62.81 16.49 24.34
CA GLN A 127 62.81 16.19 22.89
C GLN A 127 62.91 17.46 22.02
N LYS A 128 62.46 18.61 22.53
CA LYS A 128 62.66 19.90 21.85
C LYS A 128 64.14 20.32 21.92
N ILE A 129 64.77 20.14 23.08
CA ILE A 129 66.17 20.51 23.34
C ILE A 129 67.15 19.62 22.58
N LEU A 130 66.96 18.29 22.59
CA LEU A 130 67.88 17.35 21.95
C LEU A 130 67.67 17.19 20.43
N ASN A 131 66.62 17.80 19.87
CA ASN A 131 66.22 17.69 18.47
C ASN A 131 66.10 16.23 17.95
N VAL A 132 65.90 15.26 18.85
CA VAL A 132 65.79 13.84 18.52
C VAL A 132 64.41 13.56 17.92
N PRO A 133 64.32 12.85 16.78
CA PRO A 133 63.04 12.41 16.23
C PRO A 133 62.32 11.49 17.22
N ALA A 134 61.02 11.70 17.46
CA ALA A 134 60.21 10.95 18.42
C ALA A 134 60.18 9.42 18.22
N LYS A 135 60.65 8.92 17.07
CA LYS A 135 60.72 7.49 16.72
C LYS A 135 61.85 6.71 17.40
N PHE A 136 62.80 7.36 18.07
CA PHE A 136 64.02 6.73 18.58
C PHE A 136 64.08 6.55 20.10
N VAL A 137 63.06 6.98 20.84
CA VAL A 137 62.96 6.76 22.28
C VAL A 137 61.93 5.66 22.50
N LYS A 138 62.40 4.41 22.56
CA LYS A 138 61.65 3.28 23.11
C LYS A 138 62.10 3.04 24.54
#